data_AF-A0A8B9PUV0-F1
#
_entry.id   AF-A0A8B9PUV0-F1
#
_cell.length_a   1.000
_cell.length_b   1.000
_cell.length_c   1.000
_cell.angle_alpha   90.00
_cell.angle_beta   90.00
_cell.angle_gamma   90.00
#
_symmetry.space_group_name_H-M   'P 1'
#
loop_
_entity.id
_entity.type
_entity.pdbx_description
1 polymer ?
#
loop_
_entity_poly.entity_id
_entity_poly.type
_entity_poly.pdbx_seq_one_letter_code
_entity_poly.pdbx_strand_id
1 'polypeptide(L)'
;MISAENKRPLQTPSPSALGVRRSLTPFNINVEGGAELLFDGVKKHQVTLPCQPEPWDIRNLLKWIKQNLLKERPELFMQGDSVRPGILVLINDADWELMGELDYKLQDQDNVLFISTLHGG
;
A
#
# COMPACT_ATOMS: atom_id res chain seq x y z
N MET A 1 58.34 -12.92 -32.09
CA MET A 1 57.07 -13.65 -31.87
C MET A 1 56.74 -13.54 -30.40
N ILE A 2 55.82 -12.65 -30.04
CA ILE A 2 55.42 -12.43 -28.65
C ILE A 2 53.89 -12.56 -28.65
N SER A 3 53.39 -13.56 -27.93
CA SER A 3 51.98 -13.91 -27.85
C SER A 3 51.20 -12.79 -27.14
N ALA A 4 50.06 -12.42 -27.72
CA ALA A 4 49.16 -11.41 -27.19
C ALA A 4 48.52 -11.86 -25.87
N GLU A 5 48.64 -11.04 -24.84
CA GLU A 5 47.81 -11.12 -23.64
C GLU A 5 46.34 -10.87 -23.99
N ASN A 6 45.52 -11.88 -23.72
CA ASN A 6 44.08 -11.84 -23.86
C ASN A 6 43.48 -10.91 -22.77
N LYS A 7 43.37 -9.62 -23.06
CA LYS A 7 42.62 -8.68 -22.20
C LYS A 7 41.13 -9.03 -22.29
N ARG A 8 40.60 -9.61 -21.21
CA ARG A 8 39.15 -9.71 -20.99
C ARG A 8 38.52 -8.32 -21.17
N PRO A 9 37.43 -8.16 -21.93
CA PRO A 9 36.77 -6.87 -22.05
C PRO A 9 36.30 -6.43 -20.66
N LEU A 10 36.61 -5.18 -20.31
CA LEU A 10 36.03 -4.51 -19.15
C LEU A 10 34.51 -4.60 -19.29
N GLN A 11 33.89 -5.45 -18.47
CA GLN A 11 32.45 -5.43 -18.29
C GLN A 11 32.13 -4.04 -17.74
N THR A 12 31.58 -3.18 -18.58
CA THR A 12 30.99 -1.94 -18.10
C THR A 12 29.90 -2.34 -17.10
N PRO A 13 29.90 -1.81 -15.86
CA PRO A 13 28.78 -2.06 -14.98
C PRO A 13 27.51 -1.54 -15.65
N SER A 14 26.48 -2.39 -15.69
CA SER A 14 25.15 -2.02 -16.17
C SER A 14 24.67 -0.75 -15.42
N PRO A 15 24.06 0.24 -16.07
CA PRO A 15 23.65 1.49 -15.42
C PRO A 15 22.54 1.36 -14.36
N SER A 16 22.05 0.16 -14.06
CA SER A 16 20.89 -0.04 -13.17
C SER A 16 21.21 -0.08 -11.66
N ALA A 17 22.44 0.23 -11.24
CA ALA A 17 22.80 0.40 -9.82
C ALA A 17 22.73 1.86 -9.32
N LEU A 18 22.07 2.76 -10.07
CA LEU A 18 21.79 4.13 -9.65
C LEU A 18 20.41 4.22 -9.00
N GLY A 19 20.39 4.03 -7.68
CA GLY A 19 19.48 4.73 -6.79
C GLY A 19 18.01 4.32 -6.86
N VAL A 20 17.68 3.16 -6.29
CA VAL A 20 16.38 3.02 -5.64
C VAL A 20 16.39 3.96 -4.42
N ARG A 21 16.17 5.26 -4.65
CA ARG A 21 15.53 6.07 -3.63
C ARG A 21 14.11 5.55 -3.56
N ARG A 22 13.89 4.48 -2.77
CA ARG A 22 12.58 4.17 -2.22
C ARG A 22 12.27 5.35 -1.30
N SER A 23 11.78 6.42 -1.90
CA SER A 23 11.30 7.57 -1.16
C SER A 23 10.23 7.06 -0.22
N LEU A 24 10.36 7.44 1.05
CA LEU A 24 9.31 7.34 2.04
C LEU A 24 8.22 8.34 1.64
N THR A 25 7.49 8.04 0.56
CA THR A 25 6.43 8.88 0.05
C THR A 25 5.26 8.84 1.01
N PRO A 26 4.70 10.00 1.39
CA PRO A 26 3.44 10.04 2.11
C PRO A 26 2.35 9.38 1.26
N PHE A 27 1.66 8.40 1.83
CA PHE A 27 0.56 7.66 1.26
C PHE A 27 -0.73 8.06 1.97
N ASN A 28 -1.80 8.31 1.21
CA ASN A 28 -3.05 8.80 1.77
C ASN A 28 -4.05 7.66 1.94
N ILE A 29 -4.54 7.52 3.16
CA ILE A 29 -5.63 6.60 3.52
C ILE A 29 -6.76 7.44 4.09
N ASN A 30 -7.93 7.35 3.49
CA ASN A 30 -9.11 8.05 3.94
C ASN A 30 -10.15 7.06 4.48
N VAL A 31 -10.91 7.50 5.47
CA VAL A 31 -11.95 6.70 6.11
C VAL A 31 -13.20 7.56 6.31
N GLU A 32 -14.35 7.05 5.90
CA GLU A 32 -15.64 7.73 5.94
C GLU A 32 -16.80 6.78 6.31
N GLY A 33 -18.01 7.32 6.44
CA GLY A 33 -19.22 6.52 6.70
C GLY A 33 -19.28 5.95 8.13
N GLY A 34 -18.68 6.66 9.10
CA GLY A 34 -18.60 6.24 10.49
C GLY A 34 -17.41 5.32 10.78
N ALA A 35 -16.71 4.83 9.75
CA ALA A 35 -15.52 4.03 9.96
C ALA A 35 -14.38 4.84 10.58
N GLU A 36 -14.36 6.18 10.44
CA GLU A 36 -13.35 7.05 11.06
C GLU A 36 -13.30 6.92 12.60
N LEU A 37 -14.40 6.49 13.23
CA LEU A 37 -14.45 6.23 14.67
C LEU A 37 -13.49 5.11 15.09
N LEU A 38 -13.21 4.16 14.19
CA LEU A 38 -12.24 3.08 14.42
C LEU A 38 -10.79 3.58 14.35
N PHE A 39 -10.60 4.82 13.90
CA PHE A 39 -9.33 5.48 13.63
C PHE A 39 -9.19 6.80 14.42
N ASP A 40 -9.66 6.82 15.67
CA ASP A 40 -9.61 8.00 16.57
C ASP A 40 -10.45 9.20 16.08
N GLY A 41 -11.47 8.95 15.27
CA GLY A 41 -12.29 10.00 14.64
C GLY A 41 -11.59 10.77 13.53
N VAL A 42 -10.40 10.33 13.10
CA VAL A 42 -9.63 10.97 12.04
C VAL A 42 -10.04 10.41 10.68
N LYS A 43 -10.37 11.29 9.73
CA LYS A 43 -10.80 10.89 8.38
C LYS A 43 -9.65 10.70 7.40
N LYS A 44 -8.56 11.47 7.55
CA LYS A 44 -7.43 11.49 6.61
C LYS A 44 -6.16 11.10 7.34
N HIS A 45 -5.57 10.00 6.92
CA HIS A 45 -4.31 9.50 7.45
C HIS A 45 -3.26 9.59 6.35
N GLN A 46 -2.32 10.52 6.52
CA GLN A 46 -1.13 10.56 5.71
C GLN A 46 -0.04 9.75 6.43
N VAL A 47 0.33 8.62 5.85
CA VAL A 47 1.26 7.66 6.46
C VAL A 47 2.47 7.45 5.58
N THR A 48 3.58 7.05 6.18
CA THR A 48 4.72 6.54 5.44
C THR A 48 4.74 5.03 5.56
N LEU A 49 4.51 4.34 4.45
CA LEU A 49 4.60 2.89 4.42
C LEU A 49 6.08 2.46 4.48
N PRO A 50 6.43 1.45 5.29
CA PRO A 50 7.81 1.00 5.38
C PRO A 50 8.29 0.39 4.07
N CYS A 51 9.57 0.58 3.77
CA CYS A 51 10.22 -0.04 2.62
C CYS A 51 10.22 -1.56 2.73
N GLN A 52 9.81 -2.25 1.66
CA GLN A 52 9.87 -3.70 1.57
C GLN A 52 10.43 -4.14 0.19
N PRO A 53 10.93 -5.39 0.07
CA PRO A 53 11.47 -5.91 -1.19
C PRO A 53 10.44 -5.94 -2.31
N GLU A 54 9.22 -6.39 -1.99
CA GLU A 54 8.09 -6.48 -2.88
C GLU A 54 7.22 -5.22 -2.84
N PRO A 55 6.55 -4.83 -3.94
CA PRO A 55 5.60 -3.74 -3.92
C PRO A 55 4.45 -4.00 -2.94
N TRP A 56 3.95 -2.93 -2.31
CA TRP A 56 2.75 -3.01 -1.49
C TRP A 56 1.54 -3.42 -2.32
N ASP A 57 0.68 -4.23 -1.73
CA ASP A 57 -0.68 -4.49 -2.21
C ASP A 57 -1.70 -4.17 -1.11
N ILE A 58 -2.98 -4.17 -1.49
CA ILE A 58 -4.07 -3.87 -0.55
C ILE A 58 -4.09 -4.87 0.60
N ARG A 59 -3.79 -6.16 0.36
CA ARG A 59 -3.71 -7.17 1.42
C ARG A 59 -2.69 -6.80 2.51
N ASN A 60 -1.48 -6.44 2.11
CA ASN A 60 -0.45 -6.04 3.06
C ASN A 60 -0.78 -4.69 3.70
N LEU A 61 -1.39 -3.75 2.95
CA LEU A 61 -1.90 -2.49 3.49
C LEU A 61 -2.90 -2.73 4.62
N LEU A 62 -3.88 -3.61 4.44
CA LEU A 62 -4.87 -3.93 5.46
C LEU A 62 -4.24 -4.53 6.73
N LYS A 63 -3.27 -5.45 6.56
CA LYS A 63 -2.50 -6.00 7.70
C LYS A 63 -1.77 -4.89 8.46
N TRP A 64 -1.18 -3.93 7.74
CA TRP A 64 -0.49 -2.81 8.35
C TRP A 64 -1.45 -1.83 9.04
N ILE A 65 -2.58 -1.49 8.42
CA ILE A 65 -3.64 -0.66 9.01
C ILE A 65 -4.11 -1.26 10.33
N LYS A 66 -4.38 -2.57 10.36
CA LYS A 66 -4.79 -3.29 11.57
C LYS A 66 -3.81 -3.16 12.72
N GLN A 67 -2.51 -3.12 12.43
CA GLN A 67 -1.45 -3.08 13.43
C GLN A 67 -1.10 -1.66 13.89
N ASN A 68 -1.29 -0.66 13.02
CA ASN A 68 -0.72 0.67 13.22
C ASN A 68 -1.78 1.78 13.35
N LEU A 69 -2.88 1.69 12.60
CA LEU A 69 -3.87 2.77 12.52
C LEU A 69 -5.14 2.51 13.34
N LEU A 70 -5.65 1.28 13.35
CA LEU A 70 -6.87 0.96 14.11
C LEU A 70 -6.65 1.20 15.61
N LYS A 71 -7.57 1.94 16.24
CA LYS A 71 -7.61 2.21 17.68
C LYS A 71 -8.69 1.41 18.39
N GLU A 72 -9.69 0.99 17.65
CA GLU A 72 -10.78 0.14 18.11
C GLU A 72 -10.60 -1.32 17.69
N ARG A 73 -11.60 -2.13 18.02
CA ARG A 73 -11.64 -3.57 17.74
C ARG A 73 -11.48 -3.87 16.24
N PRO A 74 -10.42 -4.60 15.81
CA PRO A 74 -10.15 -4.86 14.40
C PRO A 74 -11.26 -5.57 13.64
N GLU A 75 -12.04 -6.43 14.30
CA GLU A 75 -13.15 -7.17 13.71
C GLU A 75 -14.33 -6.29 13.26
N LEU A 76 -14.37 -5.03 13.70
CA LEU A 76 -15.34 -4.04 13.22
C LEU A 76 -14.98 -3.51 11.83
N PHE A 77 -13.68 -3.53 11.49
CA PHE A 77 -13.15 -3.07 10.21
C PHE A 77 -12.81 -4.23 9.26
N MET A 78 -12.34 -5.36 9.78
CA MET A 78 -11.82 -6.49 8.99
C MET A 78 -12.54 -7.80 9.28
N GLN A 79 -12.62 -8.65 8.25
CA GLN A 79 -13.04 -10.04 8.38
C GLN A 79 -12.03 -10.94 7.64
N GLY A 80 -11.35 -11.81 8.40
CA GLY A 80 -10.25 -12.60 7.86
C GLY A 80 -9.10 -11.71 7.36
N ASP A 81 -8.75 -11.83 6.09
CA ASP A 81 -7.68 -11.08 5.44
C ASP A 81 -8.17 -9.85 4.65
N SER A 82 -9.48 -9.56 4.68
CA SER A 82 -10.12 -8.48 3.91
C SER A 82 -10.92 -7.53 4.82
N VAL A 83 -11.48 -6.48 4.24
CA VAL A 83 -12.43 -5.60 4.93
C VAL A 83 -13.73 -6.35 5.23
N ARG A 84 -14.42 -5.96 6.31
CA ARG A 84 -15.71 -6.53 6.67
C ARG A 84 -16.77 -6.20 5.60
N PRO A 85 -17.68 -7.13 5.24
CA PRO A 85 -18.81 -6.82 4.37
C PRO A 85 -19.57 -5.58 4.85
N GLY A 86 -19.94 -4.72 3.90
CA GLY A 86 -20.50 -3.39 4.18
C GLY A 86 -19.47 -2.29 4.40
N ILE A 87 -18.20 -2.55 4.06
CA ILE A 87 -17.18 -1.51 3.84
C ILE A 87 -16.82 -1.52 2.36
N LEU A 88 -16.99 -0.39 1.69
CA LEU A 88 -16.56 -0.17 0.32
C LEU A 88 -15.11 0.30 0.32
N VAL A 89 -14.33 -0.13 -0.67
CA VAL A 89 -12.94 0.29 -0.87
C VAL A 89 -12.81 0.91 -2.24
N LEU A 90 -12.35 2.16 -2.27
CA LEU A 90 -12.05 2.88 -3.50
C LEU A 90 -10.56 3.15 -3.61
N ILE A 91 -10.01 2.95 -4.80
CA ILE A 91 -8.62 3.30 -5.15
C ILE A 91 -8.70 4.38 -6.22
N ASN A 92 -8.26 5.60 -5.90
CA ASN A 92 -8.38 6.77 -6.77
C ASN A 92 -9.81 6.97 -7.30
N ASP A 93 -10.79 6.90 -6.39
CA ASP A 93 -12.23 7.03 -6.66
C ASP A 93 -12.84 5.93 -7.56
N ALA A 94 -12.07 4.89 -7.89
CA ALA A 94 -12.53 3.71 -8.62
C ALA A 94 -12.80 2.53 -7.67
N ASP A 95 -13.82 1.74 -7.98
CA ASP A 95 -14.14 0.51 -7.23
C ASP A 95 -12.99 -0.50 -7.33
N TRP A 96 -12.49 -0.96 -6.18
CA TRP A 96 -11.37 -1.89 -6.11
C TRP A 96 -11.64 -3.25 -6.77
N GLU A 97 -12.91 -3.66 -6.93
CA GLU A 97 -13.29 -4.91 -7.59
C GLU A 97 -12.84 -4.93 -9.05
N LEU A 98 -12.78 -3.76 -9.68
CA LEU A 98 -12.27 -3.58 -11.05
C LEU A 98 -10.74 -3.47 -11.12
N MET A 99 -10.08 -3.29 -9.97
CA MET A 99 -8.65 -3.02 -9.85
C MET A 99 -7.85 -4.23 -9.39
N GLY A 100 -8.51 -5.36 -9.09
CA GLY A 100 -7.87 -6.58 -8.59
C GLY A 100 -7.88 -6.70 -7.06
N GLU A 101 -8.71 -5.92 -6.37
CA GLU A 101 -9.01 -6.03 -4.94
C GLU A 101 -7.75 -6.12 -4.06
N LEU A 102 -7.59 -7.23 -3.33
CA LEU A 102 -6.49 -7.50 -2.41
C LEU A 102 -5.11 -7.54 -3.08
N ASP A 103 -5.06 -7.84 -4.38
CA ASP A 103 -3.82 -8.07 -5.11
C ASP A 103 -3.39 -6.85 -5.95
N TYR A 104 -4.19 -5.77 -5.96
CA TYR A 104 -3.82 -4.50 -6.57
C TYR A 104 -2.50 -3.98 -5.98
N LYS A 105 -1.54 -3.66 -6.85
CA LYS A 105 -0.22 -3.14 -6.47
C LYS A 105 -0.28 -1.62 -6.34
N LEU A 106 -0.11 -1.14 -5.11
CA LEU A 106 -0.13 0.28 -4.78
C LEU A 106 0.93 1.03 -5.58
N GLN A 107 0.52 2.18 -6.11
CA GLN A 107 1.40 3.12 -6.78
C GLN A 107 1.67 4.33 -5.88
N ASP A 108 2.74 5.05 -6.20
CA ASP A 108 3.01 6.34 -5.57
C ASP A 108 1.82 7.29 -5.81
N GLN A 109 1.44 8.03 -4.76
CA GLN A 109 0.33 9.00 -4.78
C GLN A 109 -1.08 8.41 -4.90
N ASP A 110 -1.24 7.08 -4.87
CA ASP A 110 -2.58 6.50 -4.75
C ASP A 110 -3.31 7.01 -3.49
N ASN A 111 -4.62 7.18 -3.63
CA ASN A 111 -5.53 7.45 -2.53
C ASN A 111 -6.43 6.24 -2.32
N VAL A 112 -6.39 5.66 -1.12
CA VAL A 112 -7.27 4.54 -0.74
C VAL A 112 -8.31 5.05 0.25
N LEU A 113 -9.58 4.92 -0.13
CA LEU A 113 -10.72 5.35 0.68
C LEU A 113 -11.54 4.15 1.14
N PHE A 114 -11.79 4.05 2.44
CA PHE A 114 -12.68 3.08 3.06
C PHE A 114 -13.97 3.76 3.50
N ILE A 115 -15.12 3.28 3.02
CA ILE A 115 -16.43 3.83 3.38
C ILE A 115 -17.25 2.75 4.06
N SER A 116 -17.57 2.93 5.33
CA SER A 116 -18.55 2.07 6.00
C SER A 116 -19.97 2.43 5.56
N THR A 117 -20.73 1.47 5.07
CA THR A 117 -22.15 1.63 4.71
C THR A 117 -23.10 1.09 5.80
N LEU A 118 -22.55 0.55 6.89
CA LEU A 118 -23.31 -0.13 7.94
C LEU A 118 -23.52 0.69 9.22
N HIS A 119 -22.75 1.74 9.48
CA HIS A 119 -22.72 2.42 10.79
C HIS A 119 -23.63 3.67 10.89
N GLY A 120 -24.76 3.68 10.18
CA GLY A 120 -25.72 4.80 10.17
C GLY A 120 -26.99 4.54 10.97
N GLY A 121 -26.87 4.14 12.24
CA GLY A 121 -27.99 3.93 13.17
C GLY A 121 -27.82 4.68 14.48
#